data_AF-A0A527FY91-F1
#
_entry.id   AF-A0A527FY91-F1
#
_cell.length_a   1.000
_cell.length_b   1.000
_cell.length_c   1.000
_cell.angle_alpha   90.00
_cell.angle_beta   90.00
_cell.angle_gamma   90.00
#
_symmetry.space_group_name_H-M   'P 1'
#
loop_
_entity.id
_entity.type
_entity.pdbx_description
1 polymer ?
#
loop_
_entity_poly.entity_id
_entity_poly.type
_entity_poly.pdbx_seq_one_letter_code
_entity_poly.pdbx_strand_id
1 'polypeptide(L)'
;PIPYLIATATASNCGSVATITGNPQNMVIGALSGISYPAFSAALAPVALFGLVAVVVIIRIVYRAEFARTVQLTPEVSRGRMHKGQVLKAVV
;
A
#
# COMPACT_ATOMS: atom_id res chain seq x y z
N PRO A 1 -12.48 -9.20 5.98
CA PRO A 1 -11.77 -7.98 5.47
C PRO A 1 -10.23 -8.04 5.56
N ILE A 2 -9.65 -8.95 6.37
CA ILE A 2 -8.20 -9.10 6.56
C ILE A 2 -7.41 -9.25 5.22
N PRO A 3 -7.84 -10.07 4.24
CA PRO A 3 -7.10 -10.21 2.98
C PRO A 3 -6.99 -8.90 2.21
N TYR A 4 -8.04 -8.08 2.25
CA TYR A 4 -8.06 -6.78 1.58
C TYR A 4 -7.14 -5.77 2.28
N LEU A 5 -7.10 -5.76 3.62
CA LEU A 5 -6.18 -4.90 4.37
C LEU A 5 -4.71 -5.29 4.12
N ILE A 6 -4.42 -6.58 4.06
CA ILE A 6 -3.08 -7.07 3.75
C ILE A 6 -2.73 -6.77 2.30
N ALA A 7 -3.66 -6.97 1.36
CA ALA A 7 -3.47 -6.64 -0.04
C ALA A 7 -3.19 -5.15 -0.24
N THR A 8 -3.92 -4.25 0.42
CA THR A 8 -3.69 -2.81 0.28
C THR A 8 -2.38 -2.37 0.92
N ALA A 9 -2.04 -2.90 2.11
CA ALA A 9 -0.77 -2.60 2.76
C ALA A 9 0.43 -3.06 1.92
N THR A 10 0.39 -4.29 1.42
CA THR A 10 1.46 -4.87 0.60
C THR A 10 1.54 -4.23 -0.78
N ALA A 11 0.41 -3.96 -1.44
CA ALA A 11 0.39 -3.28 -2.74
C ALA A 11 0.88 -1.83 -2.63
N SER A 12 0.54 -1.11 -1.55
CA SER A 12 1.03 0.26 -1.30
C SER A 12 2.56 0.28 -1.11
N ASN A 13 3.08 -0.65 -0.32
CA ASN A 13 4.52 -0.77 -0.12
C ASN A 13 5.25 -1.13 -1.42
N CYS A 14 4.76 -2.15 -2.14
CA CYS A 14 5.35 -2.60 -3.40
C CYS A 14 5.25 -1.53 -4.49
N GLY A 15 4.09 -0.88 -4.64
CA GLY A 15 3.87 0.16 -5.66
C GLY A 15 4.72 1.42 -5.45
N SER A 16 5.19 1.68 -4.22
CA SER A 16 6.07 2.82 -3.93
C SER A 16 7.36 2.83 -4.75
N VAL A 17 7.82 1.67 -5.22
CA VAL A 17 9.07 1.57 -5.99
C VAL A 17 8.98 2.25 -7.36
N ALA A 18 7.76 2.53 -7.86
CA ALA A 18 7.54 3.12 -9.18
C ALA A 18 8.11 4.55 -9.33
N THR A 19 8.34 5.28 -8.24
CA THR A 19 8.74 6.69 -8.29
C THR A 19 9.88 7.01 -7.32
N ILE A 20 10.61 8.10 -7.59
CA ILE A 20 11.69 8.58 -6.71
C ILE A 20 11.14 8.89 -5.31
N THR A 21 9.95 9.46 -5.23
CA THR A 21 9.33 9.94 -3.99
C THR A 21 8.53 8.87 -3.25
N GLY A 22 8.41 7.67 -3.79
CA GLY A 22 7.54 6.66 -3.21
C GLY A 22 8.07 6.09 -1.88
N ASN A 23 9.39 5.99 -1.71
CA ASN A 23 9.99 5.57 -0.44
C ASN A 23 11.36 6.26 -0.21
N PRO A 24 11.85 6.30 1.05
CA PRO A 24 13.12 6.96 1.36
C PRO A 24 14.34 6.36 0.64
N GLN A 25 14.31 5.06 0.32
CA GLN A 25 15.40 4.39 -0.37
C GLN A 25 15.54 4.91 -1.82
N ASN A 26 14.42 5.04 -2.53
CA ASN A 26 14.35 5.63 -3.86
C ASN A 26 14.76 7.10 -3.87
N MET A 27 14.41 7.85 -2.81
CA MET A 27 14.85 9.25 -2.68
C MET A 27 16.37 9.36 -2.57
N VAL A 28 17.01 8.49 -1.78
CA VAL A 28 18.48 8.45 -1.67
C VAL A 28 19.11 8.10 -3.02
N ILE A 29 18.58 7.11 -3.73
CA ILE A 29 19.08 6.75 -5.08
C ILE A 29 18.90 7.91 -6.05
N GLY A 30 17.75 8.56 -6.07
CA GLY A 30 17.48 9.73 -6.93
C GLY A 30 18.42 10.90 -6.64
N ALA A 31 18.66 11.19 -5.36
CA ALA A 31 19.56 12.28 -4.95
C ALA A 31 21.03 12.03 -5.33
N LEU A 32 21.50 10.77 -5.28
CA LEU A 32 22.90 10.42 -5.55
C LEU A 32 23.18 10.10 -7.02
N SER A 33 22.20 9.63 -7.79
CA SER A 33 22.41 9.16 -9.16
C SER A 33 22.31 10.26 -10.23
N GLY A 34 21.67 11.40 -9.93
CA GLY A 34 21.42 12.45 -10.92
C GLY A 34 20.44 12.05 -12.04
N ILE A 35 19.72 10.93 -11.89
CA ILE A 35 18.72 10.47 -12.87
C ILE A 35 17.49 11.38 -12.82
N SER A 36 16.96 11.75 -13.99
CA SER A 36 15.73 12.54 -14.07
C SER A 36 14.51 11.73 -13.60
N TYR A 37 13.56 12.40 -12.95
CA TYR A 37 12.35 11.75 -12.40
C TYR A 37 11.60 10.86 -13.41
N PRO A 38 11.37 11.30 -14.67
CA PRO A 38 10.68 10.46 -15.65
C PRO A 38 11.50 9.23 -16.06
N ALA A 39 12.83 9.35 -16.17
CA ALA A 39 13.69 8.22 -16.53
C ALA A 39 13.73 7.16 -15.43
N PHE A 40 13.83 7.58 -14.16
CA PHE A 40 13.74 6.68 -13.02
C PHE A 40 12.40 5.94 -12.99
N SER A 41 11.30 6.70 -13.15
CA SER A 41 9.95 6.13 -13.11
C SER A 41 9.68 5.20 -14.29
N ALA A 42 10.17 5.54 -15.49
CA ALA A 42 10.05 4.66 -16.66
C ALA A 42 10.80 3.33 -16.47
N ALA A 43 11.95 3.35 -15.79
CA ALA A 43 12.73 2.15 -15.50
C ALA A 43 12.06 1.27 -14.43
N LEU A 44 11.48 1.86 -13.38
CA LEU A 44 10.90 1.10 -12.26
C LEU A 44 9.39 0.84 -12.36
N ALA A 45 8.65 1.58 -13.19
CA ALA A 45 7.23 1.32 -13.46
C ALA A 45 6.93 -0.13 -13.86
N PRO A 46 7.67 -0.77 -14.80
CA PRO A 46 7.42 -2.18 -15.12
C PRO A 46 7.70 -3.13 -13.95
N VAL A 47 8.72 -2.83 -13.13
CA VAL A 47 9.05 -3.62 -11.92
C VAL A 47 7.94 -3.49 -10.88
N ALA A 48 7.46 -2.27 -10.65
CA ALA A 48 6.35 -1.99 -9.74
C ALA A 48 5.06 -2.68 -10.20
N LEU A 49 4.77 -2.66 -11.50
CA LEU A 49 3.61 -3.35 -12.08
C LEU A 49 3.70 -4.86 -11.87
N PHE A 50 4.86 -5.47 -12.16
CA PHE A 50 5.08 -6.90 -11.93
C PHE A 50 4.91 -7.26 -10.45
N GLY A 51 5.46 -6.45 -9.55
CA GLY A 51 5.30 -6.62 -8.12
C GLY A 51 3.83 -6.51 -7.68
N LEU A 52 3.07 -5.55 -8.21
CA LEU A 52 1.64 -5.41 -7.95
C LEU A 52 0.86 -6.66 -8.37
N VAL A 53 1.13 -7.17 -9.58
CA VAL A 53 0.51 -8.40 -10.09
C VAL A 53 0.87 -9.58 -9.19
N ALA A 54 2.14 -9.71 -8.79
CA ALA A 54 2.59 -10.75 -7.88
C ALA A 54 1.88 -10.69 -6.53
N VAL A 55 1.72 -9.49 -5.94
CA VAL A 55 0.95 -9.30 -4.68
C VAL A 55 -0.48 -9.80 -4.85
N VAL A 56 -1.16 -9.40 -5.93
CA VAL A 56 -2.55 -9.83 -6.19
C VAL A 56 -2.64 -11.35 -6.32
N VAL A 57 -1.74 -11.96 -7.09
CA VAL A 57 -1.71 -13.41 -7.31
C VAL A 57 -1.44 -14.16 -5.99
N ILE A 58 -0.44 -13.74 -5.23
CA ILE A 58 -0.07 -14.35 -3.94
C ILE A 58 -1.24 -14.27 -2.97
N ILE A 59 -1.84 -13.09 -2.81
CA ILE A 59 -3.00 -12.91 -1.92
C ILE A 59 -4.15 -13.81 -2.35
N ARG A 60 -4.43 -13.88 -3.65
CA ARG A 60 -5.53 -14.71 -4.18
C ARG A 60 -5.29 -16.20 -3.93
N ILE A 61 -4.03 -16.66 -3.97
CA ILE A 61 -3.66 -18.05 -3.67
C ILE A 61 -3.75 -18.32 -2.16
N VAL A 62 -3.14 -17.47 -1.33
CA VAL A 62 -3.08 -17.63 0.13
C VAL A 62 -4.49 -17.58 0.75
N TYR A 63 -5.31 -16.61 0.33
CA TYR A 63 -6.66 -16.41 0.86
C TYR A 63 -7.75 -17.02 -0.03
N ARG A 64 -7.42 -18.01 -0.88
CA ARG A 64 -8.37 -18.64 -1.82
C ARG A 64 -9.68 -19.09 -1.16
N ALA A 65 -9.60 -19.59 0.07
CA ALA A 65 -10.74 -20.11 0.82
C ALA A 65 -11.64 -18.99 1.37
N GLU A 66 -11.06 -17.84 1.71
CA GLU A 66 -11.84 -16.66 2.13
C GLU A 66 -12.52 -16.00 0.95
N PHE A 67 -11.86 -15.94 -0.22
CA PHE A 67 -12.48 -15.44 -1.46
C PHE A 67 -13.55 -16.37 -2.04
N ALA A 68 -13.54 -17.66 -1.68
CA ALA A 68 -14.57 -18.61 -2.08
C ALA A 68 -15.87 -18.48 -1.25
N ARG A 69 -15.83 -17.78 -0.10
CA ARG A 69 -17.00 -17.54 0.74
C ARG A 69 -17.59 -16.17 0.42
N THR A 70 -18.90 -16.10 0.25
CA THR A 70 -19.62 -14.82 0.19
C THR A 70 -19.63 -14.21 1.59
N VAL A 71 -18.60 -13.41 1.91
CA VAL A 71 -18.55 -12.65 3.15
C VAL A 71 -19.39 -11.39 2.97
N GLN A 72 -20.53 -11.31 3.67
CA GLN A 72 -21.21 -10.03 3.86
C GLN A 72 -20.30 -9.13 4.68
N LEU A 73 -19.78 -8.06 4.07
CA LEU A 73 -19.06 -7.01 4.77
C LEU A 73 -20.08 -6.16 5.52
N THR A 74 -20.56 -6.65 6.66
CA THR A 74 -21.33 -5.81 7.58
C THR A 74 -20.33 -4.85 8.22
N PRO A 75 -20.42 -3.53 7.96
CA PRO A 75 -19.51 -2.58 8.58
C PRO A 75 -19.87 -2.48 10.07
N GLU A 76 -19.20 -3.26 10.90
CA GLU A 76 -19.12 -2.99 12.34
C GLU A 76 -18.30 -1.71 12.52
N VAL A 77 -18.97 -0.56 12.46
CA VAL A 77 -18.37 0.73 12.79
C VAL A 77 -18.14 0.75 14.30
N SER A 78 -17.01 0.20 14.72
CA SER A 78 -16.52 0.35 16.08
C SER A 78 -16.11 1.80 16.28
N ARG A 79 -17.05 2.63 16.79
CA ARG A 79 -16.75 3.96 17.29
C ARG A 79 -15.92 3.80 18.55
N GLY A 80 -14.60 3.75 18.40
CA GLY A 80 -13.69 3.80 19.54
C GLY A 80 -14.02 4.99 20.44
N ARG A 81 -13.91 4.82 21.76
CA ARG A 81 -14.16 5.91 22.74
C ARG A 81 -13.25 7.09 22.39
N MET A 82 -13.84 8.18 21.88
CA MET A 82 -13.12 9.42 21.62
C MET A 82 -12.65 10.00 22.95
N HIS A 83 -11.35 9.94 23.21
CA HIS A 83 -10.76 10.60 24.37
C HIS A 83 -10.67 12.10 24.08
N LYS A 84 -11.35 12.93 24.90
CA LYS A 84 -11.45 14.38 24.71
C LYS A 84 -10.08 15.07 24.51
N GLY A 85 -9.02 14.55 25.13
CA GLY A 85 -7.65 15.04 24.95
C GLY A 85 -7.08 14.82 23.54
N GLN A 86 -7.46 13.74 22.84
CA GLN A 86 -7.05 13.50 21.44
C GLN A 86 -7.79 14.42 20.47
N VAL A 87 -9.03 14.82 20.80
CA VAL A 87 -9.82 15.73 19.99
C VAL A 87 -9.28 17.16 20.11
N LEU A 88 -8.96 17.61 21.33
CA LEU A 88 -8.37 18.92 21.55
C LEU A 88 -7.01 19.06 20.85
N LYS A 89 -6.17 18.01 20.89
CA LYS A 89 -4.88 17.96 20.18
C LYS A 89 -5.00 17.94 18.65
N ALA A 90 -6.15 17.56 18.10
CA ALA A 90 -6.36 17.56 16.65
C ALA A 90 -6.86 18.91 16.13
N VAL A 91 -7.34 19.79 17.01
CA VAL A 91 -7.94 21.09 16.65
C VAL A 91 -7.00 22.26 16.96
N VAL A 92 -6.11 22.10 17.94
CA VAL A 92 -5.07 23.07 18.33
C VAL A 92 -3.74 22.68 17.69
#